data_AF-A0A1T4XPD4-F1
#
_entry.id   AF-A0A1T4XPD4-F1
#
_cell.length_a   1.000
_cell.length_b   1.000
_cell.length_c   1.000
_cell.angle_alpha   90.00
_cell.angle_beta   90.00
_cell.angle_gamma   90.00
#
_symmetry.space_group_name_H-M   'P 1'
#
loop_
_entity.id
_entity.type
_entity.pdbx_description
1 polymer ?
#
loop_
_entity_poly.entity_id
_entity_poly.type
_entity_poly.pdbx_seq_one_letter_code
_entity_poly.pdbx_strand_id
1 'polypeptide(L)'
;MKYRCFAALALAMLLPGCAAAPDLTPVWQRDLPASGVHMELANAAPLSDADVYYAATREELYVHNVSVLPAVKADGQPVVTFYGAAAQDIDLVYLEDIGDVYVDYDRVKPQIKLDYILTEGDGYVSYELDTAYNFEFTVTTQTGEDKILVVSERSDVK
;
A
#
# COMPACT_ATOMS: atom_id res chain seq x y z
N MET A 1 24.35 -64.01 -15.25
CA MET A 1 23.14 -63.79 -14.42
C MET A 1 22.64 -62.37 -14.66
N LYS A 2 21.35 -62.22 -14.95
CA LYS A 2 20.65 -60.97 -15.27
C LYS A 2 20.11 -60.32 -13.98
N TYR A 3 20.33 -59.03 -13.78
CA TYR A 3 19.54 -58.12 -12.92
C TYR A 3 19.61 -56.73 -13.60
N ARG A 4 18.63 -56.25 -14.39
CA ARG A 4 17.29 -55.66 -14.07
C ARG A 4 17.31 -54.42 -13.16
N CYS A 5 17.21 -53.26 -13.83
CA CYS A 5 16.34 -52.07 -13.63
C CYS A 5 16.29 -51.29 -12.29
N PHE A 6 15.93 -50.01 -12.46
CA PHE A 6 15.51 -48.95 -11.50
C PHE A 6 16.67 -48.16 -10.87
N ALA A 7 16.68 -46.82 -10.78
CA ALA A 7 15.63 -45.81 -10.90
C ALA A 7 16.25 -44.44 -11.27
N ALA A 8 15.40 -43.56 -11.81
CA ALA A 8 15.66 -42.17 -12.14
C ALA A 8 16.01 -41.32 -10.90
N LEU A 9 16.82 -40.27 -11.09
CA LEU A 9 16.66 -39.04 -10.32
C LEU A 9 16.93 -37.85 -11.25
N ALA A 10 15.85 -37.33 -11.83
CA ALA A 10 15.85 -36.00 -12.44
C ALA A 10 16.01 -34.98 -11.30
N LEU A 11 17.20 -34.44 -11.15
CA LEU A 11 17.47 -33.35 -10.21
C LEU A 11 17.03 -32.03 -10.87
N ALA A 12 15.73 -31.79 -10.90
CA ALA A 12 15.14 -30.55 -11.34
C ALA A 12 14.88 -29.64 -10.13
N MET A 13 15.57 -28.50 -10.13
CA MET A 13 15.07 -27.19 -9.69
C MET A 13 14.50 -27.08 -8.27
N LEU A 14 15.37 -26.75 -7.33
CA LEU A 14 15.03 -26.00 -6.12
C LEU A 14 15.94 -24.77 -6.06
N LEU A 15 15.66 -23.81 -6.94
CA LEU A 15 16.06 -22.42 -6.67
C LEU A 15 15.09 -21.91 -5.58
N PRO A 16 15.58 -21.30 -4.49
CA PRO A 16 14.71 -20.65 -3.51
C PRO A 16 13.90 -19.58 -4.24
N GLY A 17 12.59 -19.57 -4.01
CA GLY A 17 11.61 -18.87 -4.81
C GLY A 17 11.96 -17.40 -5.05
N CYS A 18 12.03 -17.01 -6.33
CA CYS A 18 11.67 -15.66 -6.69
C CYS A 18 10.22 -15.49 -6.24
N ALA A 19 9.98 -14.62 -5.26
CA ALA A 19 8.64 -14.05 -5.11
C ALA A 19 8.21 -13.54 -6.50
N ALA A 20 6.98 -13.84 -6.90
CA ALA A 20 6.47 -13.32 -8.16
C ALA A 20 6.55 -11.80 -8.10
N ALA A 21 7.05 -11.17 -9.17
CA ALA A 21 7.03 -9.71 -9.26
C ALA A 21 5.57 -9.23 -9.12
N PRO A 22 5.32 -8.08 -8.47
CA PRO A 22 3.96 -7.56 -8.33
C PRO A 22 3.32 -7.31 -9.69
N ASP A 23 2.01 -7.57 -9.80
CA ASP A 23 1.24 -7.20 -10.98
C ASP A 23 0.91 -5.70 -10.91
N LEU A 24 1.57 -4.92 -11.78
CA LEU A 24 1.43 -3.47 -11.83
C LEU A 24 0.25 -3.00 -12.71
N THR A 25 -0.62 -3.90 -13.14
CA THR A 25 -1.85 -3.52 -13.84
C THR A 25 -2.77 -2.75 -12.88
N PRO A 26 -3.10 -1.46 -13.14
CA PRO A 26 -3.92 -0.67 -12.22
C PRO A 26 -5.33 -1.25 -12.11
N VAL A 27 -5.78 -1.46 -10.87
CA VAL A 27 -7.15 -1.88 -10.56
C VAL A 27 -8.02 -0.71 -10.08
N TRP A 28 -7.38 0.38 -9.66
CA TRP A 28 -7.99 1.63 -9.24
C TRP A 28 -7.05 2.79 -9.57
N GLN A 29 -7.60 3.96 -9.90
CA GLN A 29 -6.83 5.16 -10.21
C GLN A 29 -7.63 6.43 -9.91
N ARG A 30 -6.93 7.53 -9.59
CA ARG A 30 -7.54 8.84 -9.33
C ARG A 30 -6.52 9.97 -9.52
N ASP A 31 -6.99 11.09 -10.06
CA ASP A 31 -6.24 12.36 -9.99
C ASP A 31 -6.52 13.04 -8.65
N LEU A 32 -5.46 13.36 -7.92
CA LEU A 32 -5.53 14.05 -6.63
C LEU A 32 -5.78 15.55 -6.88
N PRO A 33 -6.90 16.12 -6.38
CA PRO A 33 -7.42 17.39 -6.87
C PRO A 33 -6.58 18.62 -6.49
N ALA A 34 -5.91 18.63 -5.34
CA ALA A 34 -5.14 19.79 -4.90
C ALA A 34 -3.70 19.77 -5.43
N SER A 35 -3.05 18.62 -5.34
CA SER A 35 -1.67 18.35 -5.74
C SER A 35 -1.50 18.12 -7.24
N GLY A 36 -2.58 17.74 -7.96
CA GLY A 36 -2.56 17.44 -9.39
C GLY A 36 -1.82 16.14 -9.74
N VAL A 37 -1.50 15.32 -8.74
CA VAL A 37 -0.78 14.05 -8.89
C VAL A 37 -1.75 12.96 -9.34
N HIS A 38 -1.34 12.14 -10.30
CA HIS A 38 -2.10 10.95 -10.67
C HIS A 38 -1.68 9.78 -9.79
N MET A 39 -2.64 9.07 -9.19
CA MET A 39 -2.40 7.95 -8.29
C MET A 39 -3.06 6.68 -8.83
N GLU A 40 -2.31 5.58 -8.80
CA GLU A 40 -2.78 4.24 -9.18
C GLU A 40 -2.58 3.26 -8.01
N LEU A 41 -3.49 2.29 -7.91
CA LEU A 41 -3.35 1.14 -7.03
C LEU A 41 -3.41 -0.15 -7.87
N ALA A 42 -2.45 -1.04 -7.66
CA ALA A 42 -2.28 -2.31 -8.36
C ALA A 42 -1.96 -3.45 -7.38
N ASN A 43 -1.80 -4.68 -7.88
CA ASN A 43 -1.41 -5.88 -7.12
C ASN A 43 -2.34 -6.26 -5.94
N ALA A 44 -3.58 -5.78 -5.96
CA ALA A 44 -4.60 -6.08 -4.95
C ALA A 44 -6.00 -6.11 -5.60
N ALA A 45 -6.95 -6.75 -4.93
CA ALA A 45 -8.35 -6.74 -5.35
C ALA A 45 -9.06 -5.51 -4.76
N PRO A 46 -9.65 -4.62 -5.58
CA PRO A 46 -10.34 -3.45 -5.06
C PRO A 46 -11.61 -3.86 -4.30
N LEU A 47 -11.82 -3.27 -3.13
CA LEU A 47 -12.98 -3.55 -2.26
C LEU A 47 -13.94 -2.35 -2.18
N SER A 48 -13.40 -1.13 -2.01
CA SER A 48 -14.19 0.09 -1.85
C SER A 48 -13.33 1.32 -2.12
N ASP A 49 -13.91 2.40 -2.63
CA ASP A 49 -13.29 3.73 -2.77
C ASP A 49 -14.06 4.83 -2.03
N ALA A 50 -14.92 4.42 -1.09
CA ALA A 50 -15.71 5.31 -0.27
C ALA A 50 -14.84 6.07 0.73
N ASP A 51 -15.19 7.32 0.97
CA ASP A 51 -14.57 8.14 2.01
C ASP A 51 -14.76 7.53 3.40
N VAL A 52 -13.82 7.82 4.29
CA VAL A 52 -13.80 7.29 5.66
C VAL A 52 -13.66 8.41 6.67
N TYR A 53 -14.10 8.13 7.90
CA TYR A 53 -13.86 9.01 9.02
C TYR A 53 -12.42 8.90 9.51
N TYR A 54 -11.84 10.05 9.82
CA TYR A 54 -10.44 10.19 10.19
C TYR A 54 -10.27 11.18 11.35
N ALA A 55 -9.34 10.90 12.26
CA ALA A 55 -8.84 11.86 13.24
C ALA A 55 -7.32 11.84 13.27
N ALA A 56 -6.68 13.01 13.30
CA ALA A 56 -5.22 13.09 13.29
C ALA A 56 -4.60 12.71 14.64
N THR A 57 -5.38 12.74 15.72
CA THR A 57 -4.92 12.30 17.05
C THR A 57 -6.03 11.59 17.82
N ARG A 58 -5.64 10.82 18.85
CA ARG A 58 -6.62 10.18 19.75
C ARG A 58 -7.40 11.23 20.56
N GLU A 59 -6.76 12.35 20.89
CA GLU A 59 -7.36 13.50 21.56
C GLU A 59 -8.47 14.12 20.72
N GLU A 60 -8.23 14.35 19.43
CA GLU A 60 -9.24 14.85 18.50
C GLU A 60 -10.46 13.92 18.42
N LEU A 61 -10.21 12.61 18.33
CA LEU A 61 -11.28 11.63 18.38
C LEU A 61 -12.08 11.70 19.69
N TYR A 62 -11.44 11.83 20.85
CA TYR A 62 -12.14 11.90 22.15
C TYR A 62 -13.05 13.12 22.28
N VAL A 63 -12.75 14.21 21.56
CA VAL A 63 -13.61 15.40 21.47
C VAL A 63 -14.50 15.40 20.23
N HIS A 64 -14.60 14.26 19.53
CA HIS A 64 -15.38 14.07 18.30
C HIS A 64 -15.03 15.05 17.17
N ASN A 65 -13.77 15.51 17.12
CA ASN A 65 -13.24 16.28 15.99
C ASN A 65 -12.75 15.32 14.91
N VAL A 66 -13.66 14.95 14.00
CA VAL A 66 -13.42 13.94 12.97
C VAL A 66 -13.61 14.57 11.60
N SER A 67 -12.68 14.29 10.70
CA SER A 67 -12.73 14.68 9.30
C SER A 67 -13.15 13.51 8.42
N VAL A 68 -13.53 13.80 7.18
CA VAL A 68 -13.82 12.80 6.16
C VAL A 68 -12.73 12.89 5.11
N LEU A 69 -12.02 11.79 4.90
CA LEU A 69 -10.91 11.71 3.94
C LEU A 69 -11.21 10.67 2.86
N PRO A 70 -10.72 10.90 1.62
CA PRO A 70 -10.81 9.90 0.58
C PRO A 70 -10.02 8.66 0.97
N ALA A 71 -10.50 7.49 0.58
CA ALA A 71 -9.83 6.23 0.83
C ALA A 71 -9.98 5.27 -0.35
N VAL A 72 -9.05 4.32 -0.43
CA VAL A 72 -9.18 3.11 -1.23
C VAL A 72 -8.89 1.91 -0.35
N LYS A 73 -9.84 0.97 -0.33
CA LYS A 73 -9.73 -0.32 0.35
C LYS A 73 -9.47 -1.41 -0.66
N ALA A 74 -8.48 -2.25 -0.42
CA ALA A 74 -8.12 -3.36 -1.29
C ALA A 74 -7.67 -4.59 -0.49
N ASP A 75 -7.90 -5.79 -1.03
CA ASP A 75 -7.43 -7.06 -0.45
C ASP A 75 -6.17 -7.56 -1.17
N GLY A 76 -5.13 -7.92 -0.41
CA GLY A 76 -3.83 -8.34 -0.91
C GLY A 76 -2.71 -7.33 -0.61
N GLN A 77 -1.66 -7.31 -1.43
CA GLN A 77 -0.43 -6.50 -1.22
C GLN A 77 -0.42 -5.33 -2.21
N PRO A 78 -1.13 -4.22 -1.92
CA PRO A 78 -1.29 -3.14 -2.87
C PRO A 78 0.05 -2.47 -3.19
N VAL A 79 0.25 -2.18 -4.48
CA VAL A 79 1.29 -1.27 -4.95
C VAL A 79 0.63 0.06 -5.27
N VAL A 80 1.02 1.10 -4.56
CA VAL A 80 0.53 2.47 -4.76
C VAL A 80 1.54 3.24 -5.59
N THR A 81 1.15 3.76 -6.74
CA THR A 81 2.04 4.50 -7.64
C THR A 81 1.55 5.93 -7.83
N PHE A 82 2.45 6.89 -7.71
CA PHE A 82 2.18 8.31 -7.91
C PHE A 82 2.96 8.82 -9.12
N TYR A 83 2.30 9.54 -10.01
CA TYR A 83 2.89 10.20 -11.17
C TYR A 83 2.79 11.71 -11.04
N GLY A 84 3.90 12.41 -11.27
CA GLY A 84 3.98 13.86 -11.09
C GLY A 84 4.39 14.31 -9.67
N ALA A 85 4.85 13.38 -8.83
CA ALA A 85 5.46 13.65 -7.52
C ALA A 85 6.77 12.87 -7.38
N ALA A 86 7.71 13.40 -6.59
CA ALA A 86 8.91 12.68 -6.15
C ALA A 86 8.68 12.06 -4.76
N ALA A 87 9.54 11.12 -4.37
CA ALA A 87 9.43 10.47 -3.05
C ALA A 87 9.44 11.47 -1.88
N GLN A 88 10.20 12.55 -1.99
CA GLN A 88 10.29 13.62 -0.98
C GLN A 88 9.00 14.45 -0.83
N ASP A 89 8.09 14.38 -1.81
CA ASP A 89 6.82 15.10 -1.81
C ASP A 89 5.70 14.28 -1.12
N ILE A 90 6.03 13.08 -0.63
CA ILE A 90 5.06 12.11 -0.14
C ILE A 90 5.45 11.65 1.27
N ASP A 91 4.57 11.93 2.23
CA ASP A 91 4.70 11.47 3.61
C ASP A 91 3.74 10.30 3.89
N LEU A 92 4.24 9.29 4.62
CA LEU A 92 3.46 8.12 5.04
C LEU A 92 3.28 8.09 6.56
N VAL A 93 2.06 7.81 6.99
CA VAL A 93 1.71 7.60 8.40
C VAL A 93 0.90 6.32 8.55
N TYR A 94 1.14 5.57 9.61
CA TYR A 94 0.32 4.42 9.95
C TYR A 94 -1.04 4.85 10.47
N LEU A 95 -2.06 4.05 10.20
CA LEU A 95 -3.39 4.26 10.72
C LEU A 95 -3.85 3.07 11.55
N GLU A 96 -4.35 3.37 12.74
CA GLU A 96 -5.11 2.44 13.56
C GLU A 96 -6.57 2.45 13.12
N ASP A 97 -7.13 1.28 12.80
CA ASP A 97 -8.57 1.11 12.61
C ASP A 97 -9.21 0.86 13.99
N ILE A 98 -10.05 1.78 14.44
CA ILE A 98 -10.76 1.67 15.72
C ILE A 98 -12.25 1.37 15.54
N GLY A 99 -12.64 0.84 14.38
CA GLY A 99 -14.00 0.50 14.00
C GLY A 99 -14.56 1.49 12.99
N ASP A 100 -15.14 2.59 13.49
CA ASP A 100 -15.82 3.58 12.63
C ASP A 100 -14.90 4.71 12.14
N VAL A 101 -13.67 4.80 12.65
CA VAL A 101 -12.73 5.91 12.40
C VAL A 101 -11.32 5.35 12.25
N TYR A 102 -10.52 5.94 11.36
CA TYR A 102 -9.08 5.73 11.29
C TYR A 102 -8.35 6.84 12.06
N VAL A 103 -7.32 6.47 12.82
CA VAL A 103 -6.54 7.43 13.62
C VAL A 103 -5.06 7.27 13.32
N ASP A 104 -4.33 8.38 13.20
CA ASP A 104 -2.88 8.33 13.07
C ASP A 104 -2.24 7.57 14.22
N TYR A 105 -1.34 6.66 13.86
CA TYR A 105 -0.41 6.02 14.77
C TYR A 105 0.97 6.66 14.58
N ASP A 106 1.14 7.85 15.16
CA ASP A 106 2.30 8.72 14.98
C ASP A 106 3.56 8.28 15.75
N ARG A 107 3.42 7.32 16.67
CA ARG A 107 4.51 6.84 17.55
C ARG A 107 5.69 6.25 16.78
N VAL A 108 5.41 5.69 15.60
CA VAL A 108 6.41 5.05 14.74
C VAL A 108 6.11 5.43 13.30
N LYS A 109 7.13 5.83 12.55
CA LYS A 109 7.00 6.09 11.12
C LYS A 109 7.20 4.80 10.31
N PRO A 110 6.42 4.56 9.24
CA PRO A 110 6.68 3.50 8.29
C PRO A 110 8.14 3.52 7.78
N GLN A 111 8.78 2.35 7.76
CA GLN A 111 10.17 2.15 7.42
C GLN A 111 10.32 1.45 6.06
N ILE A 112 11.14 2.04 5.18
CA ILE A 112 11.48 1.46 3.88
C ILE A 112 12.12 0.06 4.09
N LYS A 113 11.71 -0.92 3.28
CA LYS A 113 12.07 -2.37 3.30
C LYS A 113 11.57 -3.17 4.49
N LEU A 114 11.01 -2.54 5.53
CA LEU A 114 10.31 -3.28 6.59
C LEU A 114 8.81 -3.26 6.34
N ASP A 115 8.30 -2.09 5.94
CA ASP A 115 6.87 -1.84 5.89
C ASP A 115 6.38 -1.62 4.45
N TYR A 116 7.27 -1.14 3.59
CA TYR A 116 7.01 -0.99 2.17
C TYR A 116 8.31 -1.01 1.36
N ILE A 117 8.22 -1.36 0.09
CA ILE A 117 9.32 -1.23 -0.87
C ILE A 117 9.09 0.03 -1.70
N LEU A 118 10.04 0.97 -1.64
CA LEU A 118 10.05 2.19 -2.45
C LEU A 118 10.75 1.93 -3.78
N THR A 119 10.10 2.29 -4.88
CA THR A 119 10.71 2.31 -6.21
C THR A 119 10.54 3.69 -6.84
N GLU A 120 11.64 4.30 -7.29
CA GLU A 120 11.63 5.56 -8.02
C GLU A 120 11.97 5.27 -9.49
N GLY A 121 11.06 5.67 -10.38
CA GLY A 121 11.22 5.54 -11.82
C GLY A 121 11.21 6.89 -12.54
N ASP A 122 11.26 6.86 -13.86
CA ASP A 122 11.17 8.09 -14.66
C ASP A 122 9.72 8.62 -14.64
N GLY A 123 9.49 9.66 -13.84
CA GLY A 123 8.20 10.33 -13.71
C GLY A 123 7.21 9.68 -12.74
N TYR A 124 7.62 8.65 -11.99
CA TYR A 124 6.78 8.01 -10.98
C TYR A 124 7.56 7.57 -9.74
N VAL A 125 6.83 7.44 -8.64
CA VAL A 125 7.29 6.77 -7.42
C VAL A 125 6.24 5.77 -6.96
N SER A 126 6.65 4.57 -6.58
CA SER A 126 5.74 3.53 -6.10
C SER A 126 6.12 2.96 -4.73
N TYR A 127 5.09 2.57 -4.00
CA TYR A 127 5.12 2.02 -2.65
C TYR A 127 4.40 0.67 -2.68
N GLU A 128 5.17 -0.42 -2.68
CA GLU A 128 4.63 -1.76 -2.46
C GLU A 128 4.46 -1.96 -0.96
N LEU A 129 3.21 -2.03 -0.49
CA LEU A 129 2.88 -2.10 0.93
C LEU A 129 2.99 -3.56 1.41
N ASP A 130 4.05 -3.86 2.15
CA ASP A 130 4.40 -5.23 2.59
C ASP A 130 4.00 -5.48 4.05
N THR A 131 2.82 -4.99 4.45
CA THR A 131 2.27 -5.20 5.81
C THR A 131 0.76 -5.36 5.77
N ALA A 132 0.17 -5.65 6.94
CA ALA A 132 -1.28 -5.63 7.16
C ALA A 132 -1.77 -4.32 7.78
N TYR A 133 -0.95 -3.27 7.74
CA TYR A 133 -1.31 -1.97 8.28
C TYR A 133 -2.01 -1.10 7.24
N ASN A 134 -2.72 -0.10 7.74
CA ASN A 134 -3.35 0.94 6.94
C ASN A 134 -2.43 2.16 6.89
N PHE A 135 -2.47 2.90 5.78
CA PHE A 135 -1.56 4.02 5.54
C PHE A 135 -2.33 5.28 5.15
N GLU A 136 -1.98 6.41 5.74
CA GLU A 136 -2.25 7.73 5.16
C GLU A 136 -1.07 8.10 4.27
N PHE A 137 -1.37 8.52 3.05
CA PHE A 137 -0.46 9.25 2.18
C PHE A 137 -0.83 10.73 2.22
N THR A 138 0.11 11.58 2.63
CA THR A 138 0.05 13.02 2.41
C THR A 138 0.94 13.35 1.21
N VAL A 139 0.37 13.94 0.16
CA VAL A 139 1.06 14.28 -1.08
C VAL A 139 1.09 15.80 -1.21
N THR A 140 2.27 16.40 -1.11
CA THR A 140 2.46 17.86 -1.08
C THR A 140 3.31 18.30 -2.27
N THR A 141 2.69 19.01 -3.22
CA THR A 141 3.37 19.57 -4.39
C THR A 141 3.32 21.10 -4.35
N GLN A 142 3.81 21.75 -5.42
CA GLN A 142 3.71 23.21 -5.55
C GLN A 142 2.27 23.72 -5.76
N THR A 143 1.34 22.85 -6.18
CA THR A 143 -0.04 23.22 -6.47
C THR A 143 -0.97 23.04 -5.27
N GLY A 144 -0.64 22.13 -4.35
CA GLY A 144 -1.44 21.88 -3.16
C GLY A 144 -1.02 20.60 -2.42
N GLU A 145 -1.85 20.26 -1.43
CA GLU A 145 -1.68 19.08 -0.59
C GLU A 145 -2.96 18.24 -0.60
N ASP A 146 -2.82 16.94 -0.82
CA ASP A 146 -3.90 15.97 -0.69
C ASP A 146 -3.55 14.92 0.36
N LYS A 147 -4.57 14.45 1.08
CA LYS A 147 -4.48 13.29 1.97
C LYS A 147 -5.38 12.19 1.45
N ILE A 148 -4.88 10.96 1.41
CA ILE A 148 -5.65 9.78 1.02
C ILE A 148 -5.24 8.56 1.83
N LEU A 149 -6.23 7.75 2.19
CA LEU A 149 -6.04 6.52 2.96
C LEU A 149 -5.97 5.32 2.03
N VAL A 150 -5.00 4.44 2.27
CA VAL A 150 -4.91 3.12 1.64
C VAL A 150 -5.08 2.08 2.74
N VAL A 151 -6.20 1.37 2.67
CA VAL A 151 -6.57 0.31 3.62
C VAL A 151 -6.32 -1.03 2.93
N SER A 152 -5.40 -1.81 3.50
CA SER A 152 -5.04 -3.13 2.97
C SER A 152 -5.67 -4.20 3.87
N GLU A 153 -6.69 -4.87 3.36
CA GLU A 153 -7.08 -6.16 3.90
C GLU A 153 -6.02 -7.19 3.46
N ARG A 154 -5.40 -7.88 4.41
CA ARG A 154 -4.42 -8.95 4.12
C ARG A 154 -5.05 -10.32 4.37
N SER A 155 -6.07 -10.67 3.59
CA SER A 155 -6.71 -11.99 3.72
C SER A 155 -5.74 -13.14 3.42
N ASP A 156 -4.67 -12.85 2.68
CA ASP A 156 -3.55 -13.73 2.34
C ASP A 156 -2.64 -14.11 3.52
N VAL A 157 -2.68 -13.36 4.63
CA VAL A 157 -1.78 -13.54 5.79
C VAL A 157 -2.47 -14.28 6.96
N LYS A 158 -3.67 -14.85 6.74
CA LYS A 158 -4.45 -15.55 7.77
C LYS A 158 -3.95 -16.94 8.13
#